data_AF-A0A5E4XXR2-F1
#
_entry.id   AF-A0A5E4XXR2-F1
#
_cell.length_a   1.000
_cell.length_b   1.000
_cell.length_c   1.000
_cell.angle_alpha   90.00
_cell.angle_beta   90.00
_cell.angle_gamma   90.00
#
_symmetry.space_group_name_H-M   'P 1'
#
loop_
_entity.id
_entity.type
_entity.pdbx_description
1 polymer ?
#
loop_
_entity_poly.entity_id
_entity_poly.type
_entity_poly.pdbx_seq_one_letter_code
_entity_poly.pdbx_strand_id
1 'polypeptide(L)'
;MIDHVYISVTDIERSLRFYLEALAPLGWRAFGKYDAAAGPQSVPDLYGIGDDSYISGTAVGASIWLRQRLAGETGLYLGIVCDTNEQVDAAYAAAITAGGIDEGAPADRTYFAAGYYAANVSDFDGNRLEFVHKAWNPKRHG
;
A
#
# COMPACT_ATOMS: atom_id res chain seq x y z
N MET A 1 0.76 -12.00 3.89
CA MET A 1 -0.58 -11.38 4.00
C MET A 1 -0.52 -10.02 3.32
N ILE A 2 -1.56 -9.67 2.56
CA ILE A 2 -1.65 -8.38 1.84
C ILE A 2 -1.96 -7.28 2.86
N ASP A 3 -1.18 -6.20 2.84
CA ASP A 3 -1.44 -4.98 3.61
C ASP A 3 -2.39 -4.06 2.84
N HIS A 4 -2.02 -3.80 1.58
CA HIS A 4 -2.79 -2.92 0.73
C HIS A 4 -2.56 -3.18 -0.76
N VAL A 5 -3.47 -2.68 -1.59
CA VAL A 5 -3.38 -2.73 -3.05
C VAL A 5 -3.60 -1.32 -3.59
N TYR A 6 -2.81 -0.89 -4.58
CA TYR A 6 -3.21 0.29 -5.36
C TYR A 6 -3.93 -0.14 -6.62
N ILE A 7 -5.07 0.51 -6.87
CA ILE A 7 -5.83 0.32 -8.11
C ILE A 7 -5.79 1.64 -8.88
N SER A 8 -5.04 1.64 -9.98
CA SER A 8 -4.99 2.76 -10.90
C SER A 8 -6.26 2.82 -11.75
N VAL A 9 -7.01 3.92 -11.65
CA VAL A 9 -8.28 4.14 -12.37
C VAL A 9 -8.22 5.42 -13.20
N THR A 10 -8.97 5.47 -14.29
CA THR A 10 -8.98 6.65 -15.18
C THR A 10 -9.92 7.76 -14.72
N ASP A 11 -10.91 7.41 -13.88
CA ASP A 11 -11.90 8.32 -13.30
C ASP A 11 -12.08 7.94 -11.81
N ILE A 12 -11.53 8.77 -10.94
CA ILE A 12 -11.48 8.50 -9.49
C ILE A 12 -12.88 8.55 -8.87
N GLU A 13 -13.67 9.58 -9.20
CA GLU A 13 -14.98 9.77 -8.57
C GLU A 13 -15.95 8.65 -8.95
N ARG A 14 -15.98 8.26 -10.23
CA ARG A 14 -16.77 7.12 -10.69
C ARG A 14 -16.33 5.82 -10.03
N SER A 15 -15.03 5.59 -9.94
CA SER A 15 -14.49 4.35 -9.38
C SER A 15 -14.71 4.27 -7.87
N LEU A 16 -14.49 5.36 -7.14
CA LEU A 16 -14.69 5.39 -5.68
C LEU A 16 -16.12 5.05 -5.31
N ARG A 17 -17.12 5.61 -6.01
CA ARG A 17 -18.53 5.23 -5.82
C ARG A 17 -18.74 3.74 -6.06
N PHE A 18 -18.24 3.21 -7.17
CA PHE A 18 -18.35 1.79 -7.49
C PHE A 18 -17.75 0.89 -6.39
N TYR A 19 -16.52 1.15 -5.94
CA TYR A 19 -15.87 0.32 -4.92
C TYR A 19 -16.57 0.40 -3.57
N LEU A 20 -17.03 1.60 -3.16
CA LEU A 20 -17.75 1.76 -1.91
C LEU A 20 -19.09 1.02 -1.93
N GLU A 21 -19.85 1.12 -3.02
CA GLU A 21 -21.12 0.40 -3.16
C GLU A 21 -20.92 -1.12 -3.24
N ALA A 22 -19.94 -1.58 -4.04
CA ALA A 22 -19.68 -3.00 -4.24
C ALA A 22 -19.14 -3.70 -2.99
N LEU A 23 -18.34 -3.01 -2.18
CA LEU A 23 -17.68 -3.59 -1.01
C LEU A 23 -18.43 -3.31 0.31
N ALA A 24 -19.41 -2.40 0.33
CA ALA A 24 -20.23 -2.12 1.52
C ALA A 24 -20.88 -3.38 2.14
N PRO A 25 -21.43 -4.34 1.38
CA PRO A 25 -21.99 -5.58 1.96
C PRO A 25 -20.95 -6.45 2.68
N LEU A 26 -19.66 -6.23 2.44
CA LEU A 26 -18.54 -6.93 3.07
C LEU A 26 -17.94 -6.15 4.26
N GLY A 27 -18.56 -5.02 4.64
CA GLY A 27 -18.09 -4.16 5.74
C GLY A 27 -17.01 -3.15 5.35
N TRP A 28 -16.60 -3.08 4.09
CA TRP A 28 -15.57 -2.13 3.67
C TRP A 28 -16.11 -0.71 3.60
N ARG A 29 -15.29 0.26 3.99
CA ARG A 29 -15.65 1.68 3.98
C ARG A 29 -14.46 2.60 3.72
N ALA A 30 -14.76 3.82 3.30
CA ALA A 30 -13.74 4.87 3.18
C ALA A 30 -13.15 5.20 4.56
N PHE A 31 -11.83 5.39 4.63
CA PHE A 31 -11.15 5.79 5.87
C PHE A 31 -10.26 7.02 5.72
N GLY A 32 -9.98 7.49 4.50
CA GLY A 32 -9.19 8.71 4.31
C GLY A 32 -8.73 8.95 2.88
N LYS A 33 -8.10 10.11 2.70
CA LYS A 33 -7.40 10.51 1.49
C LYS A 33 -5.98 10.94 1.86
N TYR A 34 -4.99 10.53 1.09
CA TYR A 34 -3.67 11.14 1.08
C TYR A 34 -3.63 12.25 0.02
N ASP A 35 -3.23 13.45 0.42
CA ASP A 35 -3.05 14.60 -0.47
C ASP A 35 -1.57 14.72 -0.85
N ALA A 36 -1.27 14.55 -2.14
CA ALA A 36 0.10 14.59 -2.65
C ALA A 36 0.79 15.94 -2.40
N ALA A 37 0.04 17.03 -2.24
CA ALA A 37 0.62 18.34 -1.95
C ALA A 37 1.34 18.39 -0.60
N ALA A 38 1.05 17.45 0.30
CA ALA A 38 1.63 17.36 1.64
C ALA A 38 2.86 16.43 1.74
N GLY A 39 3.33 15.82 0.65
CA GLY A 39 4.46 14.90 0.70
C GLY A 39 5.34 14.84 -0.55
N PRO A 40 6.10 13.75 -0.75
CA PRO A 40 7.06 13.64 -1.84
C PRO A 40 6.38 13.67 -3.21
N GLN A 41 7.02 14.30 -4.20
CA GLN A 41 6.48 14.40 -5.57
C GLN A 41 6.20 13.04 -6.24
N SER A 42 6.83 11.96 -5.76
CA SER A 42 6.64 10.61 -6.30
C SER A 42 5.36 9.91 -5.79
N VAL A 43 4.67 10.47 -4.80
CA VAL A 43 3.46 9.87 -4.21
C VAL A 43 2.23 10.63 -4.71
N PRO A 44 1.34 10.01 -5.52
CA PRO A 44 0.14 10.68 -6.02
C PRO A 44 -0.95 10.77 -4.94
N ASP A 45 -2.04 11.47 -5.24
CA ASP A 45 -3.25 11.40 -4.43
C ASP A 45 -3.74 9.95 -4.32
N LEU A 46 -4.06 9.54 -3.10
CA LEU A 46 -4.57 8.20 -2.80
C LEU A 46 -5.91 8.29 -2.07
N TYR A 47 -6.87 7.46 -2.46
CA TYR A 47 -8.21 7.42 -1.88
C TYR A 47 -8.44 6.05 -1.23
N GLY A 48 -8.49 6.02 0.11
CA GLY A 48 -8.41 4.82 0.92
C GLY A 48 -9.76 4.20 1.28
N ILE A 49 -9.88 2.90 1.03
CA ILE A 49 -11.01 2.04 1.40
C ILE A 49 -10.43 0.87 2.20
N GLY A 50 -10.96 0.59 3.39
CA GLY A 50 -10.42 -0.44 4.28
C GLY A 50 -11.47 -1.45 4.65
N ASP A 51 -11.04 -2.68 4.92
CA ASP A 51 -11.88 -3.67 5.59
C ASP A 51 -12.12 -3.31 7.06
N ASP A 52 -13.02 -4.04 7.73
CA ASP A 52 -13.33 -3.79 9.14
C ASP A 52 -12.13 -3.95 10.06
N SER A 53 -11.23 -4.91 9.78
CA SER A 53 -10.04 -5.17 10.60
C SER A 53 -9.04 -4.01 10.53
N TYR A 54 -8.83 -3.48 9.33
CA TYR A 54 -7.93 -2.36 9.08
C TYR A 54 -8.42 -1.13 9.84
N ILE A 55 -9.72 -0.86 9.78
CA ILE A 55 -10.25 0.38 10.34
C ILE A 55 -10.52 0.25 11.85
N SER A 56 -10.81 -0.95 12.36
CA SER A 56 -10.88 -1.17 13.81
C SER A 56 -9.51 -1.10 14.47
N GLY A 57 -8.43 -1.42 13.74
CA GLY A 57 -7.07 -1.54 14.27
C GLY A 57 -6.88 -2.71 15.24
N THR A 58 -7.86 -3.62 15.34
CA THR A 58 -7.83 -4.75 16.28
C THR A 58 -7.05 -5.95 15.76
N ALA A 59 -6.82 -5.98 14.45
CA ALA A 59 -6.03 -6.98 13.76
C ALA A 59 -5.37 -6.33 12.55
N VAL A 60 -4.46 -7.04 11.90
CA VAL A 60 -3.93 -6.56 10.63
C VAL A 60 -4.96 -6.81 9.53
N GLY A 61 -5.57 -5.74 9.03
CA GLY A 61 -6.52 -5.77 7.92
C GLY A 61 -5.91 -5.31 6.59
N ALA A 62 -6.73 -5.33 5.54
CA ALA A 62 -6.35 -4.90 4.20
C ALA A 62 -6.96 -3.54 3.83
N SER A 63 -6.27 -2.80 2.95
CA SER A 63 -6.79 -1.58 2.34
C SER A 63 -6.63 -1.54 0.81
N ILE A 64 -7.53 -0.84 0.14
CA ILE A 64 -7.44 -0.48 -1.27
C ILE A 64 -7.22 1.02 -1.33
N TRP A 65 -6.24 1.43 -2.14
CA TRP A 65 -6.00 2.84 -2.46
C TRP A 65 -6.23 3.06 -3.95
N LEU A 66 -7.26 3.84 -4.27
CA LEU A 66 -7.45 4.27 -5.65
C LEU A 66 -6.50 5.43 -5.94
N ARG A 67 -5.92 5.43 -7.14
CA ARG A 67 -5.10 6.53 -7.64
C ARG A 67 -5.33 6.76 -9.12
N GLN A 68 -5.02 7.97 -9.59
CA GLN A 68 -5.16 8.30 -11.01
C GLN A 68 -4.18 7.47 -11.83
N ARG A 69 -4.69 6.76 -12.84
CA ARG A 69 -3.87 6.00 -13.79
C ARG A 69 -3.09 6.95 -14.68
N LEU A 70 -1.78 6.73 -14.78
CA LEU A 70 -0.94 7.43 -15.75
C LEU A 70 -1.00 6.74 -17.13
N ALA A 71 -0.83 7.52 -18.20
CA ALA A 71 -0.80 6.96 -19.55
C ALA A 71 0.35 5.94 -19.68
N GLY A 72 0.05 4.76 -20.21
CA GLY A 72 1.03 3.67 -20.35
C GLY A 72 1.33 2.90 -19.07
N GLU A 73 0.68 3.24 -17.94
CA GLU A 73 0.86 2.50 -16.70
C GLU A 73 0.28 1.07 -16.80
N THR A 74 1.15 0.10 -16.51
CA THR A 74 0.83 -1.33 -16.41
C THR A 74 1.31 -1.89 -15.07
N GLY A 75 0.94 -3.13 -14.76
CA GLY A 75 1.36 -3.83 -13.54
C GLY A 75 0.51 -3.53 -12.30
N LEU A 76 0.63 -4.42 -11.31
CA LEU A 76 0.00 -4.32 -9.99
C LEU A 76 0.87 -3.48 -9.04
N TYR A 77 0.26 -2.84 -8.05
CA TYR A 77 1.00 -2.39 -6.85
C TYR A 77 0.44 -3.13 -5.64
N LEU A 78 1.31 -3.81 -4.90
CA LEU A 78 0.93 -4.66 -3.78
C LEU A 78 1.81 -4.41 -2.55
N GLY A 79 1.19 -3.96 -1.46
CA GLY A 79 1.77 -3.92 -0.14
C GLY A 79 1.67 -5.27 0.57
N ILE A 80 2.80 -5.76 1.08
CA ILE A 80 2.92 -7.02 1.80
C ILE A 80 3.32 -6.70 3.24
N VAL A 81 2.54 -7.19 4.20
CA VAL A 81 2.82 -6.96 5.62
C VAL A 81 4.12 -7.64 6.04
N CYS A 82 4.95 -6.89 6.77
CA CYS A 82 6.10 -7.33 7.56
C CYS A 82 5.81 -7.05 9.05
N ASP A 83 6.24 -7.96 9.93
CA ASP A 83 6.03 -7.86 11.38
C ASP A 83 7.13 -7.06 12.10
N THR A 84 8.25 -6.77 11.42
CA THR A 84 9.35 -5.96 11.93
C THR A 84 10.07 -5.21 10.80
N ASN A 85 10.88 -4.20 11.15
CA ASN A 85 11.75 -3.50 10.18
C ASN A 85 12.78 -4.46 9.57
N GLU A 86 13.33 -5.39 10.35
CA GLU A 86 14.30 -6.38 9.85
C GLU A 86 13.68 -7.31 8.79
N GLN A 87 12.38 -7.60 8.88
CA GLN A 87 11.70 -8.35 7.83
C GLN A 87 11.55 -7.52 6.54
N VAL A 88 11.36 -6.19 6.65
CA VAL A 88 11.35 -5.30 5.48
C VAL A 88 12.73 -5.32 4.82
N ASP A 89 13.79 -5.15 5.60
CA ASP A 89 15.17 -5.15 5.11
C ASP A 89 15.53 -6.48 4.43
N ALA A 90 15.18 -7.60 5.07
CA ALA A 90 15.46 -8.93 4.54
C ALA A 90 14.69 -9.22 3.25
N ALA A 91 13.42 -8.86 3.17
CA ALA A 91 12.59 -9.06 1.98
C ALA A 91 13.08 -8.18 0.81
N TYR A 92 13.41 -6.91 1.09
CA TYR A 92 14.01 -6.01 0.11
C TYR A 92 15.33 -6.58 -0.45
N ALA A 93 16.27 -6.95 0.43
CA ALA A 93 17.55 -7.49 0.02
C ALA A 93 17.41 -8.77 -0.82
N ALA A 94 16.46 -9.65 -0.47
CA ALA A 94 16.15 -10.84 -1.24
C ALA A 94 15.59 -10.50 -2.64
N ALA A 95 14.67 -9.53 -2.73
CA ALA A 95 14.08 -9.11 -4.01
C ALA A 95 15.13 -8.48 -4.94
N ILE A 96 16.00 -7.61 -4.42
CA ILE A 96 17.11 -7.04 -5.19
C ILE A 96 18.09 -8.13 -5.64
N THR A 97 18.45 -9.08 -4.77
CA THR A 97 19.32 -10.21 -5.12
C THR A 97 18.71 -11.08 -6.22
N ALA A 98 17.39 -11.21 -6.25
CA ALA A 98 16.65 -11.93 -7.30
C ALA A 98 16.55 -11.16 -8.63
N GLY A 99 17.11 -9.95 -8.73
CA GLY A 99 17.11 -9.12 -9.92
C GLY A 99 16.00 -8.05 -9.97
N GLY A 100 15.24 -7.89 -8.88
CA GLY A 100 14.25 -6.83 -8.76
C GLY A 100 14.87 -5.43 -8.94
N ILE A 101 14.07 -4.51 -9.45
CA ILE A 101 14.48 -3.13 -9.72
C ILE A 101 14.18 -2.29 -8.47
N ASP A 102 15.20 -1.59 -7.97
CA ASP A 102 15.04 -0.69 -6.83
C ASP A 102 14.14 0.50 -7.17
N GLU A 103 13.08 0.67 -6.40
CA GLU A 103 12.13 1.80 -6.48
C GLU A 103 12.09 2.60 -5.17
N GLY A 104 12.90 2.18 -4.17
CA GLY A 104 12.92 2.80 -2.86
C GLY A 104 13.49 1.87 -1.81
N ALA A 105 14.74 2.11 -1.43
CA ALA A 105 15.39 1.42 -0.33
C ALA A 105 14.58 1.50 1.00
N PRO A 106 14.77 0.54 1.91
CA PRO A 106 14.12 0.53 3.23
C PRO A 106 14.33 1.84 3.99
N ALA A 107 13.24 2.49 4.38
CA ALA A 107 13.27 3.74 5.13
C ALA A 107 11.94 4.01 5.84
N ASP A 108 12.00 4.87 6.86
CA ASP A 108 10.80 5.47 7.45
C ASP A 108 10.07 6.36 6.43
N ARG A 109 8.76 6.14 6.30
CA ARG A 109 7.83 6.90 5.46
C ARG A 109 6.96 7.81 6.33
N THR A 110 7.61 8.69 7.09
CA THR A 110 6.93 9.57 8.08
C THR A 110 5.88 10.50 7.49
N TYR A 111 5.91 10.70 6.16
CA TYR A 111 4.89 11.44 5.41
C TYR A 111 3.55 10.68 5.27
N PHE A 112 3.52 9.35 5.50
CA PHE A 112 2.27 8.60 5.64
C PHE A 112 1.79 8.58 7.09
N ALA A 113 2.67 8.17 8.01
CA ALA A 113 2.45 8.22 9.45
C ALA A 113 3.77 7.92 10.19
N ALA A 114 3.87 8.33 11.45
CA ALA A 114 4.96 7.90 12.33
C ALA A 114 4.89 6.38 12.55
N GLY A 115 6.02 5.68 12.40
CA GLY A 115 6.08 4.22 12.53
C GLY A 115 5.72 3.44 11.26
N TYR A 116 5.64 4.11 10.10
CA TYR A 116 5.52 3.46 8.79
C TYR A 116 6.92 3.23 8.22
N TYR A 117 7.39 1.98 8.19
CA TYR A 117 8.69 1.61 7.63
C TYR A 117 8.51 0.71 6.40
N ALA A 118 9.10 1.06 5.26
CA ALA A 118 8.85 0.33 4.03
C ALA A 118 9.96 0.41 2.98
N ALA A 119 9.95 -0.57 2.07
CA ALA A 119 10.82 -0.65 0.90
C ALA A 119 10.01 -1.05 -0.35
N ASN A 120 10.43 -0.56 -1.52
CA ASN A 120 9.74 -0.76 -2.80
C ASN A 120 10.66 -1.40 -3.84
N VAL A 121 10.15 -2.41 -4.53
CA VAL A 121 10.84 -3.12 -5.61
C VAL A 121 9.87 -3.39 -6.76
N SER A 122 10.28 -3.10 -7.98
CA SER A 122 9.56 -3.52 -9.20
C SER A 122 10.08 -4.88 -9.69
N ASP A 123 9.17 -5.73 -10.16
CA ASP A 123 9.55 -6.91 -10.93
C ASP A 123 9.83 -6.58 -12.40
N PHE A 124 10.05 -7.62 -13.21
CA PHE A 124 10.43 -7.48 -14.62
C PHE A 124 9.30 -7.00 -15.54
N ASP A 125 8.06 -7.03 -15.07
CA ASP A 125 6.85 -6.72 -15.85
C ASP A 125 6.15 -5.43 -15.34
N GLY A 126 6.81 -4.71 -14.44
CA GLY A 126 6.30 -3.45 -13.86
C GLY A 126 5.31 -3.64 -12.71
N ASN A 127 5.19 -4.85 -12.14
CA ASN A 127 4.50 -5.01 -10.86
C ASN A 127 5.38 -4.46 -9.74
N ARG A 128 4.81 -3.61 -8.90
CA ARG A 128 5.45 -2.98 -7.76
C ARG A 128 5.07 -3.68 -6.49
N LEU A 129 6.07 -4.12 -5.74
CA LEU A 129 5.92 -4.67 -4.41
C LEU A 129 6.38 -3.63 -3.40
N GLU A 130 5.60 -3.48 -2.33
CA GLU A 130 6.00 -2.77 -1.14
C GLU A 130 6.07 -3.75 0.03
N PHE A 131 7.21 -3.84 0.69
CA PHE A 131 7.35 -4.54 1.96
C PHE A 131 7.17 -3.52 3.07
N VAL A 132 6.12 -3.68 3.89
CA VAL A 132 5.69 -2.65 4.83
C VAL A 132 5.53 -3.18 6.24
N HIS A 133 6.17 -2.52 7.20
CA HIS A 133 5.93 -2.67 8.62
C HIS A 133 5.30 -1.37 9.16
N LYS A 134 4.12 -1.50 9.75
CA LYS A 134 3.43 -0.42 10.46
C LYS A 134 3.49 -0.72 11.95
N ALA A 135 4.16 0.12 12.72
CA ALA A 135 4.43 -0.13 14.14
C ALA A 135 3.18 -0.26 15.03
N TRP A 136 2.01 0.20 14.55
CA TRP A 136 0.74 0.06 15.24
C TRP A 136 0.00 -1.25 14.91
N ASN A 137 0.45 -2.01 13.91
CA ASN A 137 -0.14 -3.30 13.60
C ASN A 137 0.28 -4.34 14.66
N PRO A 138 -0.64 -5.20 15.13
CA PRO A 138 -0.24 -6.34 15.94
C PRO A 138 0.62 -7.30 15.12
N LYS A 139 1.60 -7.96 15.75
CA LYS A 139 2.40 -9.00 15.09
C LYS A 139 1.49 -10.16 14.68
N ARG A 140 1.67 -10.68 13.45
CA ARG A 140 0.90 -11.82 12.93
C ARG A 140 1.32 -13.15 13.56
N HIS A 141 2.55 -13.22 14.06
CA HIS A 141 3.12 -14.40 14.74
C HIS A 141 3.70 -13.98 16.09
N GLY A 142 3.24 -14.64 17.15
CA GLY A 142 3.81 -14.61 18.49
C GLY A 142 4.69 -15.81 18.76
#